data_AF-A0A5S9WMY0-F1
#
_entry.id   AF-A0A5S9WMY0-F1
#
_cell.length_a   1.000
_cell.length_b   1.000
_cell.length_c   1.000
_cell.angle_alpha   90.00
_cell.angle_beta   90.00
_cell.angle_gamma   90.00
#
_symmetry.space_group_name_H-M   'P 1'
#
loop_
_entity.id
_entity.type
_entity.pdbx_description
1 polymer ?
#
loop_
_entity_poly.entity_id
_entity_poly.type
_entity_poly.pdbx_seq_one_letter_code
_entity_poly.pdbx_strand_id
1 'polypeptide(L)'
;MPIKQTPITKTRPRKRWIKRLFLRERIEKAQAQLQKLRDENRVLRARQIMWGCIEGTIDVCQLGEKDLQDLSSVIDDYLDSLKSRIEYLKKNGEPSSSLPPRVLQDLNVEEDGDIPSMDGSHH
;
A
#
# COMPACT_ATOMS: atom_id res chain seq x y z
N MET A 1 59.20 4.83 32.71
CA MET A 1 58.57 5.27 31.46
C MET A 1 57.08 5.00 31.54
N PRO A 2 56.17 5.99 31.36
CA PRO A 2 54.73 5.74 31.40
C PRO A 2 54.23 5.31 30.01
N ILE A 3 53.49 4.21 29.96
CA ILE A 3 52.79 3.72 28.77
C ILE A 3 51.59 4.63 28.54
N LYS A 4 51.63 5.45 27.48
CA LYS A 4 50.50 6.26 27.06
C LYS A 4 49.40 5.34 26.50
N GLN A 5 48.29 5.19 27.22
CA GLN A 5 47.08 4.60 26.66
C GLN A 5 46.41 5.61 25.72
N THR A 6 46.49 5.34 24.42
CA THR A 6 45.71 6.06 23.41
C THR A 6 44.23 5.66 23.51
N PRO A 7 43.28 6.61 23.50
CA PRO A 7 41.87 6.27 23.55
C PRO A 7 41.43 5.63 22.22
N ILE A 8 40.97 4.39 22.28
CA ILE A 8 40.36 3.69 21.14
C ILE A 8 39.10 4.45 20.74
N THR A 9 39.15 5.16 19.61
CA THR A 9 38.01 5.85 19.02
C THR A 9 37.01 4.82 18.46
N LYS A 10 36.21 4.19 19.34
CA LYS A 10 35.15 3.21 18.99
C LYS A 10 33.96 3.79 18.19
N THR A 11 34.06 5.04 17.73
CA THR A 11 32.94 5.80 17.16
C THR A 11 32.72 5.56 15.66
N ARG A 12 33.78 5.32 14.89
CA ARG A 12 33.68 5.16 13.42
C ARG A 12 32.94 3.89 12.97
N PRO A 13 33.20 2.69 13.53
CA PRO A 13 32.50 1.47 13.13
C PRO A 13 31.02 1.52 13.52
N ARG A 14 30.71 2.03 14.71
CA ARG A 14 29.34 2.18 15.23
C ARG A 14 28.51 3.11 14.36
N LYS A 15 29.05 4.29 14.01
CA LYS A 15 28.38 5.25 13.11
C LYS A 15 28.08 4.63 11.73
N ARG A 16 29.02 3.86 11.18
CA ARG A 16 28.82 3.16 9.89
C ARG A 16 27.75 2.07 10.00
N TRP A 17 27.76 1.29 11.08
CA TRP A 17 26.74 0.28 11.35
C TRP A 17 25.35 0.87 11.50
N ILE A 18 25.19 1.96 12.26
CA ILE A 18 23.91 2.66 12.42
C ILE A 18 23.39 3.17 11.07
N LYS A 19 24.24 3.79 10.25
CA LYS A 19 23.85 4.21 8.89
C LYS A 19 23.38 3.04 8.03
N ARG A 20 24.06 1.88 8.10
CA ARG A 20 23.65 0.68 7.36
C ARG A 20 22.32 0.12 7.84
N LEU A 21 22.07 0.14 9.16
CA LEU A 21 20.80 -0.30 9.73
C LEU A 21 19.64 0.61 9.29
N PHE A 22 19.85 1.93 9.39
CA PHE A 22 18.88 2.92 8.93
C PHE A 22 18.53 2.76 7.43
N LEU A 23 19.52 2.49 6.59
CA LEU A 23 19.28 2.24 5.16
C LEU A 23 18.46 0.97 4.92
N ARG A 24 18.71 -0.12 5.66
CA ARG A 24 17.91 -1.35 5.54
C ARG A 24 16.46 -1.12 5.94
N GLU A 25 16.24 -0.48 7.08
CA GLU A 25 14.90 -0.14 7.57
C GLU A 25 14.13 0.69 6.54
N ARG A 26 14.80 1.66 5.91
CA ARG A 26 14.18 2.45 4.83
C ARG A 26 13.85 1.63 3.59
N ILE A 27 14.72 0.70 3.19
CA ILE A 27 14.47 -0.20 2.06
C ILE A 27 13.28 -1.10 2.36
N GLU A 28 13.22 -1.70 3.54
CA GLU A 28 12.12 -2.56 3.97
C GLU A 28 10.79 -1.79 3.99
N LYS A 29 10.79 -0.56 4.53
CA LYS A 29 9.61 0.30 4.51
C LYS A 29 9.15 0.63 3.09
N ALA A 30 10.08 0.99 2.20
CA ALA A 30 9.76 1.28 0.81
C ALA A 30 9.23 0.04 0.05
N GLN A 31 9.79 -1.14 0.33
CA GLN A 31 9.31 -2.40 -0.23
C GLN A 31 7.89 -2.73 0.24
N ALA A 32 7.59 -2.54 1.53
CA ALA A 32 6.25 -2.72 2.07
C ALA A 32 5.24 -1.76 1.44
N GLN A 33 5.61 -0.49 1.25
CA GLN A 33 4.78 0.50 0.56
C GLN A 33 4.54 0.13 -0.91
N LEU A 34 5.58 -0.32 -1.63
CA LEU A 34 5.44 -0.75 -3.01
C LEU A 34 4.54 -1.98 -3.14
N GLN A 35 4.64 -2.93 -2.21
CA GLN A 35 3.77 -4.10 -2.21
C GLN A 35 2.32 -3.71 -1.92
N LYS A 36 2.08 -2.82 -0.95
CA LYS A 36 0.75 -2.26 -0.67
C LYS A 36 0.13 -1.61 -1.92
N LEU A 37 0.86 -0.72 -2.59
CA LEU A 37 0.39 -0.06 -3.81
C LEU A 37 0.12 -1.04 -4.94
N ARG A 38 0.93 -2.10 -5.06
CA ARG A 38 0.70 -3.17 -6.04
C ARG A 38 -0.62 -3.89 -5.76
N ASP A 39 -0.89 -4.21 -4.50
CA ASP A 39 -2.12 -4.90 -4.11
C ASP A 39 -3.35 -4.00 -4.30
N GLU A 40 -3.26 -2.71 -3.97
CA GLU A 40 -4.33 -1.73 -4.22
C GLU A 40 -4.61 -1.57 -5.72
N ASN A 41 -3.57 -1.40 -6.54
CA ASN A 41 -3.71 -1.31 -7.99
C ASN A 41 -4.31 -2.58 -8.60
N ARG A 42 -3.97 -3.76 -8.06
CA ARG A 42 -4.56 -5.03 -8.48
C ARG A 42 -6.07 -5.02 -8.31
N VAL A 43 -6.55 -4.59 -7.14
CA VAL A 43 -7.98 -4.50 -6.83
C VAL A 43 -8.68 -3.45 -7.70
N LEU A 44 -8.06 -2.28 -7.88
CA LEU A 44 -8.60 -1.22 -8.73
C LEU A 44 -8.76 -1.67 -10.18
N ARG A 45 -7.73 -2.32 -10.74
CA ARG A 45 -7.77 -2.84 -12.11
C ARG A 45 -8.83 -3.92 -12.28
N ALA A 46 -8.93 -4.87 -11.33
CA ALA A 46 -9.98 -5.88 -11.36
C ALA A 46 -11.39 -5.25 -11.33
N ARG A 47 -11.59 -4.20 -10.54
CA ARG A 47 -12.87 -3.46 -10.50
C ARG A 47 -13.17 -2.74 -11.82
N GLN A 48 -12.17 -2.10 -12.43
CA GLN A 48 -12.32 -1.45 -13.74
C GLN A 48 -12.68 -2.47 -14.82
N ILE A 49 -12.01 -3.63 -14.84
CA ILE A 49 -12.34 -4.73 -15.75
C ILE A 49 -13.77 -5.19 -15.54
N MET A 50 -14.17 -5.46 -14.29
CA MET A 50 -15.53 -5.87 -13.96
C MET A 50 -16.58 -4.88 -14.48
N TRP A 51 -16.35 -3.59 -14.29
CA TRP A 51 -17.24 -2.54 -14.77
C TRP A 51 -17.29 -2.49 -16.30
N GLY A 52 -16.15 -2.57 -16.98
CA GLY A 52 -16.11 -2.62 -18.44
C GLY A 52 -16.81 -3.84 -19.02
N CYS A 53 -16.76 -4.99 -18.34
CA CYS A 53 -17.53 -6.18 -18.74
C CYS A 53 -19.04 -5.94 -18.62
N ILE A 54 -19.50 -5.23 -17.58
CA ILE A 54 -20.92 -4.89 -17.38
C ILE A 54 -21.39 -3.88 -18.44
N GLU A 55 -20.56 -2.90 -18.76
CA GLU A 55 -20.84 -1.92 -19.82
C GLU A 55 -20.74 -2.51 -21.23
N GLY A 56 -20.15 -3.69 -21.39
CA GLY A 56 -19.86 -4.33 -22.67
C GLY A 56 -18.69 -3.68 -23.43
N THR A 57 -17.89 -2.85 -22.76
CA THR A 57 -16.67 -2.25 -23.34
C THR A 57 -15.47 -3.19 -23.29
N ILE A 58 -15.50 -4.18 -22.39
CA ILE A 58 -14.48 -5.24 -22.27
C ILE A 58 -15.16 -6.59 -22.51
N ASP A 59 -14.60 -7.36 -23.43
CA ASP A 59 -14.99 -8.76 -23.64
C ASP A 59 -14.23 -9.66 -22.65
N VAL A 60 -14.97 -10.32 -21.77
CA VAL A 60 -14.42 -11.26 -20.76
C VAL A 60 -13.58 -12.36 -21.42
N CYS A 61 -13.93 -12.78 -22.65
CA CYS A 61 -13.21 -13.83 -23.38
C CYS A 61 -11.79 -13.42 -23.78
N GLN A 62 -11.50 -12.10 -23.78
CA GLN A 62 -10.19 -11.55 -24.15
C GLN A 62 -9.29 -11.30 -22.95
N LEU A 63 -9.77 -11.55 -21.73
CA LEU A 63 -8.98 -11.35 -20.51
C LEU A 63 -7.91 -12.43 -20.37
N GLY A 64 -6.73 -12.01 -19.93
CA GLY A 64 -5.65 -12.94 -19.60
C GLY A 64 -5.94 -13.72 -18.32
N GLU A 65 -5.28 -14.86 -18.15
CA GLU A 65 -5.43 -15.71 -16.97
C GLU A 65 -5.24 -14.94 -15.65
N LYS A 66 -4.25 -14.04 -15.61
CA LYS A 66 -3.98 -13.25 -14.41
C LYS A 66 -5.13 -12.29 -14.07
N ASP A 67 -5.70 -11.64 -15.08
CA ASP A 67 -6.83 -10.73 -14.89
C ASP A 67 -8.08 -11.51 -14.40
N LEU A 68 -8.30 -12.71 -14.94
CA LEU A 68 -9.38 -13.60 -14.49
C LEU A 68 -9.19 -14.07 -13.05
N GLN A 69 -7.98 -14.46 -12.66
CA GLN A 69 -7.65 -14.83 -11.28
C GLN A 69 -7.85 -13.67 -10.30
N ASP A 70 -7.37 -12.47 -10.66
CA ASP A 70 -7.52 -11.28 -9.82
C ASP A 70 -8.99 -10.87 -9.70
N LEU A 71 -9.78 -11.00 -10.78
CA LEU A 71 -11.21 -10.78 -10.76
C LEU A 71 -11.94 -11.78 -9.85
N SER A 72 -11.61 -13.07 -9.93
CA SER A 72 -12.18 -14.10 -9.04
C SER A 72 -11.90 -13.76 -7.58
N SER A 73 -10.64 -13.47 -7.24
CA SER A 73 -10.24 -13.12 -5.86
C SER A 73 -11.02 -11.92 -5.33
N VAL A 74 -11.18 -10.85 -6.13
CA VAL A 74 -11.90 -9.65 -5.69
C VAL A 74 -13.39 -9.92 -5.49
N ILE A 75 -14.00 -10.76 -6.33
CA ILE A 75 -15.41 -11.17 -6.19
C ILE A 75 -15.59 -12.02 -4.93
N ASP A 76 -14.72 -13.01 -4.72
CA ASP A 76 -14.75 -13.90 -3.56
C ASP A 76 -14.60 -13.10 -2.25
N ASP A 77 -13.60 -12.21 -2.18
CA ASP A 77 -13.37 -11.32 -1.03
C ASP A 77 -14.62 -10.47 -0.71
N TYR A 78 -15.29 -9.97 -1.76
CA TYR A 78 -16.51 -9.18 -1.60
C TYR A 78 -17.67 -10.03 -1.09
N LEU A 79 -17.87 -11.24 -1.64
CA LEU A 79 -18.92 -12.17 -1.20
C LEU A 79 -18.71 -12.60 0.25
N ASP A 80 -17.47 -12.87 0.68
CA ASP A 80 -17.14 -13.20 2.05
C ASP A 80 -17.40 -12.03 3.02
N SER A 81 -17.14 -10.80 2.59
CA SER A 81 -17.47 -9.60 3.36
C SER A 81 -19.00 -9.45 3.55
N LEU A 82 -19.78 -9.71 2.49
CA LEU A 82 -21.24 -9.68 2.55
C LEU A 82 -21.79 -10.77 3.46
N LYS A 83 -21.26 -11.98 3.35
CA LYS A 83 -21.63 -13.11 4.21
C LYS A 83 -21.36 -12.80 5.68
N SER A 84 -20.17 -12.27 5.97
CA SER A 84 -19.79 -11.86 7.33
C SER A 84 -20.75 -10.80 7.89
N ARG A 85 -21.16 -9.84 7.05
CA ARG A 85 -22.15 -8.82 7.44
C ARG A 85 -23.54 -9.42 7.69
N ILE A 86 -24.00 -10.32 6.83
CA ILE A 86 -25.30 -10.99 7.01
C ILE A 86 -25.31 -11.73 8.35
N GLU A 87 -24.25 -12.47 8.67
CA GLU A 87 -24.12 -13.18 9.94
C GLU A 87 -24.06 -12.24 11.15
N TYR A 88 -23.38 -11.10 11.03
CA TYR A 88 -23.38 -10.06 12.06
C TYR A 88 -24.80 -9.51 12.32
N LEU A 89 -25.55 -9.19 11.26
CA LEU A 89 -26.90 -8.63 11.37
C LEU A 89 -27.90 -9.65 11.94
N LYS A 90 -27.78 -10.93 11.57
CA LYS A 90 -28.60 -12.01 12.15
C LYS A 90 -28.41 -12.14 13.66
N LYS A 91 -27.18 -11.95 14.15
CA LYS A 91 -26.85 -12.11 15.58
C LYS A 91 -27.28 -10.91 16.43
N ASN A 92 -27.28 -9.71 15.86
CA ASN A 92 -27.39 -8.47 16.64
C ASN A 92 -28.69 -7.67 16.40
N GLY A 93 -29.60 -8.12 15.53
CA GLY A 93 -30.78 -7.34 15.12
C GLY A 93 -30.42 -6.21 14.16
N GLU A 94 -31.40 -5.36 13.79
CA GLU A 94 -31.30 -4.36 12.71
C GLU A 94 -29.98 -3.55 12.68
N PRO A 95 -29.48 -3.18 11.49
CA PRO A 95 -28.24 -2.43 11.37
C PRO A 95 -28.37 -1.07 12.06
N SER A 96 -27.54 -0.83 13.07
CA SER A 96 -27.11 0.55 13.36
C SER A 96 -26.56 1.13 12.05
N SER A 97 -27.13 2.25 11.63
CA SER A 97 -27.10 2.92 10.32
C SER A 97 -25.75 3.14 9.59
N SER A 98 -24.62 2.60 10.06
CA SER A 98 -23.37 2.70 9.33
C SER A 98 -23.34 1.69 8.19
N LEU A 99 -23.58 2.21 6.97
CA LEU A 99 -23.09 1.57 5.76
C LEU A 99 -21.61 1.21 5.95
N PRO A 100 -21.13 0.06 5.44
CA PRO A 100 -19.69 -0.19 5.40
C PRO A 100 -19.03 1.00 4.68
N PRO A 101 -17.79 1.38 5.03
CA PRO A 101 -17.05 2.32 4.22
C PRO A 101 -17.14 1.82 2.78
N ARG A 102 -17.90 2.53 1.94
CA ARG A 102 -17.74 2.39 0.50
C ARG A 102 -16.26 2.64 0.30
N VAL A 103 -15.55 1.71 -0.32
CA VAL A 103 -14.16 1.86 -0.76
C VAL A 103 -14.13 2.87 -1.91
N LEU A 104 -14.58 4.08 -1.61
CA LEU A 104 -14.71 5.30 -2.42
C LEU A 104 -14.09 6.48 -1.67
N GLN A 105 -13.23 6.24 -0.68
CA GLN A 105 -12.49 7.31 0.00
C GLN A 105 -11.20 7.72 -0.73
N ASP A 106 -10.93 7.19 -1.92
CA ASP A 106 -9.77 7.60 -2.71
C ASP A 106 -10.18 8.55 -3.85
N LEU A 107 -10.74 9.70 -3.49
CA LEU A 107 -10.65 10.93 -4.28
C LEU A 107 -10.50 12.14 -3.34
N ASN A 108 -9.70 12.03 -2.29
CA ASN A 108 -9.06 13.21 -1.71
C ASN A 108 -7.64 13.26 -2.30
N VAL A 109 -7.53 13.89 -3.48
CA VAL A 109 -6.24 14.40 -3.95
C VAL A 109 -5.92 15.55 -3.00
N GLU A 110 -5.21 15.25 -1.91
CA GLU A 110 -4.45 16.29 -1.23
C GLU A 110 -3.25 16.60 -2.14
N GLU A 111 -3.43 17.61 -2.99
CA GLU A 111 -2.30 18.46 -3.36
C GLU A 111 -1.85 19.17 -2.07
N ASP A 112 -0.71 18.75 -1.55
CA ASP A 112 0.12 19.54 -0.65
C ASP A 112 1.56 19.12 -0.95
N GLY A 113 2.33 19.94 -1.68
CA GLY A 113 3.36 20.81 -1.07
C GLY A 113 4.43 19.96 -0.38
N ASP A 114 5.66 19.76 -0.85
CA ASP A 114 6.62 20.73 -1.34
C ASP A 114 7.68 20.04 -2.20
N ILE A 115 7.91 20.55 -3.40
CA ILE A 115 9.11 20.23 -4.19
C ILE A 115 10.19 21.22 -3.71
N PRO A 116 11.32 20.79 -3.13
CA PRO A 116 12.38 21.72 -2.77
C PRO A 116 12.93 22.36 -4.05
N SER A 117 12.67 23.65 -4.24
CA SER A 117 13.29 24.48 -5.26
C SER A 117 14.80 24.45 -5.07
N MET A 118 15.52 23.89 -6.04
CA MET A 118 16.97 24.04 -6.15
C MET A 118 17.23 25.19 -7.10
N ASP A 119 17.00 26.42 -6.61
CA ASP A 119 17.74 27.56 -7.09
C ASP A 119 18.86 27.87 -6.09
N GLY A 120 20.01 28.25 -6.65
CA GLY A 120 21.24 28.46 -5.93
C GLY A 120 22.39 28.67 -6.89
N SER A 121 22.15 29.43 -7.96
CA SER A 121 23.23 30.16 -8.64
C SER A 121 23.54 31.39 -7.80
N HIS A 122 24.71 31.39 -7.16
CA HIS A 122 25.39 32.63 -6.83
C HIS A 122 26.85 32.54 -7.28
N HIS A 123 27.22 33.63 -7.94
CA HIS A 123 28.47 34.02 -8.59
C HIS A 123 29.77 33.61 -7.88
#